data_AF-A0A2E3WWC8-F1
#
_entry.id   AF-A0A2E3WWC8-F1
#
_cell.length_a   1.000
_cell.length_b   1.000
_cell.length_c   1.000
_cell.angle_alpha   90.00
_cell.angle_beta   90.00
_cell.angle_gamma   90.00
#
_symmetry.space_group_name_H-M   'P 1'
#
loop_
_entity.id
_entity.type
_entity.pdbx_description
1 polymer ?
#
loop_
_entity_poly.entity_id
_entity_poly.type
_entity_poly.pdbx_seq_one_letter_code
_entity_poly.pdbx_strand_id
1 'polypeptide(L)'
;MKVEIQDQLFCLFKESLEISGVLYETEEEFVSFVVERYIESTNLLDRVPLAFIDDFKEDLANDVYDMLLKTTYGHFSLKEYRKSKSKST
;
A
#
# COMPACT_ATOMS: atom_id res chain seq x y z
N MET A 1 -20.62 -5.16 2.17
CA MET A 1 -19.33 -5.84 2.37
C MET A 1 -18.13 -5.12 1.71
N LYS A 2 -18.16 -3.79 1.50
CA LYS A 2 -16.96 -3.05 0.99
C LYS A 2 -16.05 -2.48 2.09
N VAL A 3 -16.55 -2.39 3.33
CA VAL A 3 -15.86 -1.71 4.43
C VAL A 3 -14.67 -2.52 4.96
N GLU A 4 -14.83 -3.83 5.16
CA GLU A 4 -13.75 -4.69 5.70
C GLU A 4 -12.52 -4.81 4.77
N ILE A 5 -12.72 -4.76 3.45
CA ILE A 5 -11.65 -4.86 2.44
C ILE A 5 -10.77 -3.61 2.51
N GLN A 6 -11.38 -2.43 2.53
CA GLN A 6 -10.66 -1.17 2.65
C GLN A 6 -9.94 -1.05 4.00
N ASP A 7 -10.56 -1.51 5.08
CA ASP A 7 -9.94 -1.47 6.40
C ASP A 7 -8.68 -2.36 6.46
N GLN A 8 -8.70 -3.56 5.90
CA GLN A 8 -7.52 -4.44 5.87
C GLN A 8 -6.40 -3.90 4.99
N LEU A 9 -6.72 -3.40 3.80
CA LEU A 9 -5.75 -2.79 2.89
C LEU A 9 -5.12 -1.55 3.55
N PHE A 10 -5.91 -0.72 4.22
CA PHE A 10 -5.44 0.45 4.95
C PHE A 10 -4.53 0.07 6.12
N CYS A 11 -4.89 -0.95 6.91
CA CYS A 11 -4.04 -1.44 8.00
C CYS A 11 -2.68 -1.91 7.47
N LEU A 12 -2.65 -2.74 6.42
CA LEU A 12 -1.43 -3.19 5.77
C LEU A 12 -0.60 -2.02 5.21
N PHE A 13 -1.25 -1.03 4.60
CA PHE A 13 -0.60 0.19 4.14
C PHE A 13 0.10 0.92 5.31
N LYS A 14 -0.59 1.13 6.44
CA LYS A 14 -0.03 1.84 7.61
C LYS A 14 1.14 1.09 8.23
N GLU A 15 1.00 -0.22 8.43
CA GLU A 15 2.07 -1.08 8.92
C GLU A 15 3.29 -1.01 7.99
N SER A 16 3.08 -1.13 6.68
CA SER A 16 4.15 -1.07 5.67
C SER A 16 4.82 0.30 5.61
N LEU A 17 4.08 1.37 5.86
CA LEU A 17 4.61 2.74 5.92
C LEU A 17 5.53 2.94 7.13
N GLU A 18 5.21 2.30 8.26
CA GLU A 18 5.95 2.35 9.52
C GLU A 18 7.18 1.43 9.56
N ILE A 19 7.27 0.44 8.67
CA ILE A 19 8.48 -0.36 8.46
C ILE A 19 9.59 0.55 7.93
N SER A 20 10.30 1.15 8.88
CA SER A 20 11.43 2.04 8.67
C SER A 20 12.67 1.20 8.38
N GLY A 21 12.87 0.84 7.13
CA GLY A 21 14.09 0.17 6.69
C GLY A 21 14.08 -0.11 5.20
N VAL A 22 14.62 0.84 4.41
CA VAL A 22 15.34 0.67 3.12
C VAL A 22 14.79 -0.34 2.07
N LEU A 23 13.57 -0.85 2.19
CA LEU A 23 13.09 -1.91 1.29
C LEU A 23 12.39 -1.38 0.04
N TYR A 24 11.90 -0.15 0.07
CA TYR A 24 11.18 0.47 -1.05
C TYR A 24 11.74 1.88 -1.28
N GLU A 25 12.46 2.05 -2.39
CA GLU A 25 13.09 3.30 -2.79
C GLU A 25 12.11 4.21 -3.52
N THR A 26 11.11 3.64 -4.20
CA THR A 26 10.08 4.39 -4.96
C THR A 26 8.66 4.17 -4.43
N GLU A 27 7.76 5.07 -4.84
CA GLU A 27 6.32 4.96 -4.57
C GLU A 27 5.70 3.73 -5.24
N GLU A 28 6.16 3.40 -6.45
CA GLU A 28 5.71 2.24 -7.23
C GLU A 28 6.09 0.91 -6.56
N GLU A 29 7.32 0.81 -6.04
CA GLU A 29 7.78 -0.37 -5.30
C GLU A 29 6.98 -0.56 -4.01
N PHE A 30 6.70 0.55 -3.31
CA PHE A 30 5.89 0.51 -2.10
C PHE A 30 4.44 0.08 -2.39
N VAL A 31 3.82 0.66 -3.41
CA VAL A 31 2.45 0.31 -3.82
C VAL A 31 2.38 -1.16 -4.21
N SER A 32 3.30 -1.63 -5.07
CA SER A 32 3.36 -3.02 -5.52
C SER A 32 3.48 -3.97 -4.32
N PHE A 33 4.36 -3.67 -3.37
CA PHE A 33 4.54 -4.48 -2.17
C PHE A 33 3.27 -4.59 -1.32
N VAL A 34 2.55 -3.47 -1.11
CA VAL A 34 1.31 -3.47 -0.31
C VAL A 34 0.22 -4.28 -1.01
N VAL A 35 0.10 -4.16 -2.33
CA VAL A 35 -0.88 -4.94 -3.13
C VAL A 35 -0.56 -6.43 -3.09
N GLU A 36 0.70 -6.82 -3.28
CA GLU A 36 1.13 -8.22 -3.20
C GLU A 36 0.87 -8.81 -1.81
N ARG A 37 1.27 -8.09 -0.75
CA ARG A 37 0.98 -8.47 0.64
C ARG A 37 -0.51 -8.64 0.90
N TYR A 38 -1.33 -7.74 0.36
CA TYR A 38 -2.77 -7.83 0.49
C TYR A 38 -3.32 -9.10 -0.16
N ILE A 39 -2.92 -9.39 -1.40
CA ILE A 39 -3.36 -10.58 -2.14
C ILE A 39 -2.94 -11.87 -1.43
N GLU A 40 -1.70 -11.92 -0.92
CA GLU A 40 -1.19 -13.05 -0.13
C GLU A 40 -1.99 -13.24 1.17
N SER A 41 -2.22 -12.16 1.91
CA SER A 41 -2.90 -12.21 3.22
C SER A 41 -4.38 -12.63 3.12
N THR A 42 -5.01 -12.41 1.97
CA THR A 42 -6.44 -12.65 1.76
C THR A 42 -6.73 -13.91 0.94
N ASN A 43 -5.70 -14.61 0.46
CA ASN A 43 -5.81 -15.73 -0.49
C ASN A 43 -6.71 -15.37 -1.69
N LEU A 44 -6.59 -14.15 -2.21
CA LEU A 44 -7.46 -13.66 -3.28
C LEU A 44 -7.28 -14.41 -4.60
N LEU A 45 -6.11 -15.03 -4.80
CA LEU A 45 -5.81 -15.90 -5.95
C LEU A 45 -6.80 -17.08 -6.08
N ASP A 46 -7.37 -17.55 -4.98
CA ASP A 46 -8.36 -18.64 -4.99
C ASP A 46 -9.81 -18.15 -5.16
N ARG A 47 -10.03 -16.83 -5.05
CA ARG A 47 -11.38 -16.22 -5.00
C ARG A 47 -11.70 -15.37 -6.23
N VAL A 48 -10.69 -14.85 -6.90
CA VAL A 48 -10.82 -14.02 -8.10
C VAL A 48 -10.50 -14.87 -9.33
N PRO A 49 -11.36 -14.92 -10.35
CA PRO A 49 -11.01 -15.61 -11.59
C PRO A 49 -9.77 -14.97 -12.20
N LEU A 50 -8.82 -15.81 -12.67
CA LEU A 50 -7.54 -15.35 -13.21
C LEU A 50 -7.68 -14.27 -14.31
N ALA A 51 -8.78 -14.28 -15.06
CA ALA A 51 -9.06 -13.27 -16.08
C ALA A 51 -9.26 -11.84 -15.55
N PHE A 52 -9.58 -11.67 -14.27
CA PHE A 52 -9.83 -10.36 -13.63
C PHE A 52 -8.75 -9.98 -12.63
N ILE A 53 -7.70 -10.81 -12.49
CA ILE A 53 -6.73 -10.60 -11.41
C ILE A 53 -5.85 -9.38 -11.64
N ASP A 54 -5.54 -9.09 -12.91
CA ASP A 54 -4.71 -7.94 -13.28
C ASP A 54 -5.50 -6.64 -13.11
N ASP A 55 -6.77 -6.60 -13.56
CA ASP A 55 -7.68 -5.47 -13.32
C ASP A 55 -7.85 -5.21 -11.81
N PHE A 56 -8.02 -6.28 -11.02
CA PHE A 56 -8.16 -6.16 -9.58
C PHE A 56 -6.88 -5.68 -8.88
N LYS A 57 -5.70 -6.10 -9.36
CA LYS A 57 -4.41 -5.57 -8.89
C LYS A 57 -4.26 -4.08 -9.22
N GLU A 58 -4.68 -3.67 -10.40
CA GLU A 58 -4.63 -2.26 -10.83
C GLU A 58 -5.55 -1.40 -9.95
N ASP A 59 -6.77 -1.85 -9.68
CA ASP A 59 -7.69 -1.16 -8.77
C ASP A 59 -7.09 -1.00 -7.36
N LEU A 60 -6.50 -2.07 -6.82
CA LEU A 60 -5.82 -2.00 -5.52
C LEU A 60 -4.60 -1.07 -5.53
N ALA A 61 -3.81 -1.10 -6.60
CA ALA A 61 -2.65 -0.24 -6.76
C ALA A 61 -3.06 1.24 -6.78
N ASN A 62 -4.14 1.57 -7.50
CA ASN A 62 -4.72 2.91 -7.53
C ASN A 62 -5.17 3.34 -6.13
N ASP A 63 -5.89 2.50 -5.40
CA ASP A 63 -6.33 2.79 -4.03
C ASP A 63 -5.13 3.04 -3.08
N VAL A 64 -4.10 2.20 -3.15
CA VAL A 64 -2.89 2.34 -2.33
C VAL A 64 -2.12 3.60 -2.69
N TYR A 65 -2.01 3.93 -3.99
CA TYR A 65 -1.37 5.15 -4.44
C TYR A 65 -2.12 6.39 -3.94
N ASP A 66 -3.45 6.37 -3.98
CA ASP A 66 -4.31 7.43 -3.46
C ASP A 66 -4.12 7.62 -1.94
N MET A 67 -4.04 6.52 -1.19
CA MET A 67 -3.75 6.54 0.25
C MET A 67 -2.35 7.08 0.55
N LEU A 68 -1.38 6.72 -0.29
CA LEU A 68 -0.01 7.20 -0.20
C LEU A 68 0.02 8.72 -0.38
N LEU A 69 -0.52 9.25 -1.49
CA LEU A 69 -0.56 10.69 -1.79
C LEU A 69 -1.25 11.49 -0.67
N LYS A 70 -2.38 10.99 -0.15
CA LYS A 70 -3.09 11.63 0.96
C LYS A 70 -2.27 11.63 2.25
N THR A 71 -1.50 10.57 2.50
CA THR A 71 -0.71 10.42 3.73
C THR A 71 0.61 11.18 3.69
N THR A 72 1.27 11.23 2.53
CA THR A 72 2.54 11.94 2.31
C THR A 72 2.34 13.38 1.84
N TYR A 73 1.11 13.87 1.78
CA TYR A 73 0.80 15.24 1.36
C TYR A 73 1.70 16.28 2.05
N GLY A 74 2.37 17.11 1.25
CA GLY A 74 3.36 18.07 1.72
C GLY A 74 4.80 17.55 1.79
N HIS A 75 5.05 16.29 1.41
CA HIS A 75 6.38 15.72 1.23
C HIS A 75 6.61 15.32 -0.24
N PHE A 76 7.80 15.58 -0.77
CA PHE A 76 8.14 15.27 -2.18
C PHE A 76 8.46 13.80 -2.41
N SER A 77 8.68 13.03 -1.34
CA SER A 77 8.96 11.59 -1.43
C SER A 77 8.61 10.86 -0.14
N LEU A 78 8.37 9.55 -0.28
CA LEU A 78 8.30 8.61 0.85
C LEU A 78 9.50 8.73 1.81
N LYS A 79 10.70 8.95 1.26
CA LYS A 79 11.93 9.12 2.04
C LYS A 79 11.88 10.39 2.89
N GLU A 80 11.38 11.49 2.34
CA GLU A 80 11.21 12.74 3.06
C GLU A 80 10.16 12.64 4.17
N TYR A 81 9.02 12.01 3.87
CA TYR A 81 7.97 11.73 4.85
C TYR A 81 8.48 10.86 6.02
N ARG A 82 9.22 9.78 5.73
CA ARG A 82 9.81 8.93 6.78
C ARG A 82 10.83 9.69 7.64
N LYS A 83 11.60 10.60 7.03
CA LYS A 83 12.58 11.45 7.75
C LYS A 83 11.93 12.53 8.62
N SER A 84 10.75 13.06 8.23
CA SER A 84 10.01 14.01 9.06
C SER A 84 9.41 13.32 10.29
N LYS A 85 8.93 12.08 10.11
CA LYS A 85 8.44 11.21 11.19
C LYS A 85 9.53 10.84 12.20
N SER A 86 10.72 10.46 11.74
CA SER A 86 11.83 10.06 12.64
C SER A 86 12.46 11.21 13.44
N LYS A 87 12.23 12.46 13.04
CA LYS A 87 12.68 13.66 13.77
C LYS A 87 11.70 14.16 14.83
N SER A 88 10.50 13.60 14.90
CA SER A 88 9.43 14.03 15.83
C SER A 88 9.32 13.14 17.08
N THR A 89 10.28 12.24 17.29
CA THR A 89 10.45 11.41 18.50
C THR A 89 11.73 11.82 19.20
#